data_AF-A0A3R6KJ91-F1
#
_entry.id   AF-A0A3R6KJ91-F1
#
_cell.length_a   1.000
_cell.length_b   1.000
_cell.length_c   1.000
_cell.angle_alpha   90.00
_cell.angle_beta   90.00
_cell.angle_gamma   90.00
#
_symmetry.space_group_name_H-M   'P 1'
#
loop_
_entity.id
_entity.type
_entity.pdbx_description
1 polymer ?
#
loop_
_entity_poly.entity_id
_entity_poly.type
_entity_poly.pdbx_seq_one_letter_code
_entity_poly.pdbx_strand_id
1 'polypeptide(L)'
;MLKELRSRSFTNGKVYALETEDGYPLEVTDTFLPNYTKDAINNNENTLKTYEVGDRTDRWMIGVSCMSGCPVHCKFCATGKLKRWRCLTAEEIVAQVEFVIKQNPEYRFEDAWEHKINYTRMGEPFLNIEEVKKAIQMIDEKYPGTHHYISTVGLQGSDFSWIKDNITLQVSLHSLDEERRHNLIPISNLMSIEELGQIRTNSNLKTTVNMTLVDYEDFDINILTKYFNPRYFFIKLSPINENEISEKNHMGSGIIEKRNLM
;
A
#
# COMPACT_ATOMS: atom_id res chain seq x y z
N MET A 1 23.96 3.04 -4.07
CA MET A 1 23.51 4.07 -3.07
C MET A 1 22.29 4.79 -3.62
N LEU A 2 21.23 5.04 -2.81
CA LEU A 2 20.05 5.78 -3.29
C LEU A 2 20.33 7.29 -3.35
N LYS A 3 19.96 7.94 -4.46
CA LYS A 3 20.11 9.38 -4.66
C LYS A 3 18.75 10.06 -4.60
N GLU A 4 18.60 11.09 -3.76
CA GLU A 4 17.41 11.95 -3.79
C GLU A 4 17.43 12.84 -5.03
N LEU A 5 16.35 12.80 -5.81
CA LEU A 5 16.13 13.69 -6.95
C LEU A 5 15.33 14.92 -6.55
N ARG A 6 14.25 14.71 -5.79
CA ARG A 6 13.38 15.76 -5.25
C ARG A 6 12.51 15.19 -4.14
N SER A 7 11.92 16.07 -3.33
CA SER A 7 10.94 15.69 -2.33
C SER A 7 9.85 16.75 -2.16
N ARG A 8 8.72 16.33 -1.59
CA ARG A 8 7.56 17.19 -1.31
C ARG A 8 7.03 16.89 0.09
N SER A 9 6.97 17.90 0.93
CA SER A 9 6.38 17.81 2.28
C SER A 9 4.88 18.11 2.26
N PHE A 10 4.19 17.58 3.26
CA PHE A 10 2.79 17.84 3.59
C PHE A 10 2.63 17.73 5.12
N THR A 11 1.45 18.07 5.64
CA THR A 11 1.21 18.24 7.08
C THR A 11 1.68 17.06 7.93
N ASN A 12 1.52 15.83 7.41
CA ASN A 12 1.79 14.60 8.14
C ASN A 12 2.92 13.74 7.54
N GLY A 13 3.84 14.37 6.80
CA GLY A 13 4.96 13.64 6.22
C GLY A 13 5.60 14.24 4.97
N LYS A 14 6.28 13.38 4.22
CA LYS A 14 7.06 13.73 3.04
C LYS A 14 7.06 12.59 2.03
N VAL A 15 7.04 12.93 0.74
CA VAL A 15 7.30 11.99 -0.36
C VAL A 15 8.66 12.32 -0.96
N TYR A 16 9.47 11.31 -1.20
CA TYR A 16 10.78 11.40 -1.83
C TYR A 16 10.74 10.68 -3.18
N ALA A 17 11.20 11.36 -4.23
CA ALA A 17 11.57 10.73 -5.48
C ALA A 17 13.07 10.46 -5.45
N LEU A 18 13.43 9.18 -5.49
CA LEU A 18 14.80 8.71 -5.43
C LEU A 18 15.18 8.03 -6.75
N GLU A 19 16.47 7.78 -6.92
CA GLU A 19 17.05 7.07 -8.04
C GLU A 19 18.04 6.02 -7.52
N THR A 20 17.96 4.81 -8.08
CA THR A 20 18.94 3.75 -7.86
C THR A 20 20.25 4.06 -8.57
N GLU A 21 21.30 3.32 -8.25
CA GLU A 21 22.63 3.54 -8.83
C GLU A 21 22.68 3.32 -10.35
N ASP A 22 21.84 2.42 -10.87
CA ASP A 22 21.65 2.16 -12.30
C ASP A 22 20.61 3.07 -12.97
N GLY A 23 20.18 4.15 -12.31
CA GLY A 23 19.34 5.20 -12.90
C GLY A 23 17.84 4.88 -12.96
N TYR A 24 17.36 3.93 -12.15
CA TYR A 24 15.93 3.60 -12.08
C TYR A 24 15.23 4.44 -11.01
N PRO A 25 14.11 5.11 -11.33
CA PRO A 25 13.40 5.95 -10.37
C PRO A 25 12.60 5.10 -9.39
N LEU A 26 12.54 5.53 -8.14
CA LEU A 26 11.67 4.95 -7.12
C LEU A 26 11.08 6.05 -6.23
N GLU A 27 10.00 5.70 -5.55
CA GLU A 27 9.30 6.62 -4.66
C GLU A 27 9.22 6.01 -3.27
N VAL A 28 9.49 6.86 -2.27
CA VAL A 28 9.44 6.49 -0.85
C VAL A 28 8.60 7.53 -0.13
N THR A 29 7.81 7.09 0.85
CA THR A 29 7.05 8.00 1.70
C THR A 29 7.45 7.85 3.15
N ASP A 30 7.51 8.97 3.83
CA ASP A 30 7.68 9.12 5.27
C ASP A 30 6.39 9.76 5.79
N THR A 31 5.56 9.03 6.52
CA THR A 31 4.30 9.56 7.04
C THR A 31 4.09 9.19 8.49
N PHE A 32 3.30 10.01 9.18
CA PHE A 32 2.84 9.73 10.54
C PHE A 32 1.38 10.13 10.70
N LEU A 33 0.67 9.42 11.57
CA LEU A 33 -0.73 9.72 11.95
C LEU A 33 -1.00 9.18 13.34
N PRO A 34 -1.72 9.89 14.22
CA PRO A 34 -1.85 9.48 15.61
C PRO A 34 -2.85 8.34 15.82
N ASN A 35 -3.71 8.08 14.82
CA ASN A 35 -4.82 7.13 14.92
C ASN A 35 -4.89 6.19 13.71
N TYR A 36 -5.52 5.02 13.89
CA TYR A 36 -5.91 4.17 12.77
C TYR A 36 -7.28 4.55 12.21
N THR A 37 -7.49 4.28 10.92
CA THR A 37 -8.82 4.25 10.31
C THR A 37 -9.77 3.27 11.01
N LYS A 38 -9.25 2.16 11.55
CA LYS A 38 -10.04 1.15 12.28
C LYS A 38 -10.52 1.65 13.66
N ASP A 39 -9.90 2.68 14.22
CA ASP A 39 -10.31 3.22 15.52
C ASP A 39 -11.62 4.04 15.40
N ALA A 40 -12.07 4.29 14.16
CA ALA A 40 -13.41 4.79 13.87
C ALA A 40 -14.51 3.71 13.94
N ILE A 41 -14.17 2.41 14.03
CA ILE A 41 -15.16 1.33 14.10
C ILE A 41 -16.02 1.51 15.36
N ASN A 42 -17.35 1.45 15.19
CA ASN A 42 -18.40 1.75 16.17
C ASN A 42 -18.67 3.23 16.46
N ASN A 43 -17.99 4.17 15.80
CA ASN A 43 -18.50 5.53 15.65
C ASN A 43 -19.24 5.61 14.31
N ASN A 44 -20.56 5.85 14.33
CA ASN A 44 -21.33 6.13 13.11
C ASN A 44 -21.06 7.55 12.57
N GLU A 45 -19.86 8.07 12.80
CA GLU A 45 -19.48 9.44 12.51
C GLU A 45 -18.33 9.44 11.49
N ASN A 46 -18.59 10.00 10.32
CA ASN A 46 -17.56 10.30 9.30
C ASN A 46 -16.87 11.64 9.59
N THR A 47 -16.72 12.00 10.86
CA THR A 47 -16.09 13.25 11.31
C THR A 47 -14.82 12.94 12.09
N LEU A 48 -13.74 13.62 11.71
CA LEU A 48 -12.48 13.57 12.44
C LEU A 48 -12.67 14.15 13.83
N LYS A 49 -12.35 13.38 14.86
CA LYS A 49 -12.45 13.82 16.27
C LYS A 49 -11.41 14.87 16.63
N THR A 50 -10.26 14.84 15.95
CA THR A 50 -9.18 15.81 16.11
C THR A 50 -8.49 16.04 14.76
N TYR A 51 -8.01 17.26 14.57
CA TYR A 51 -7.13 17.63 13.46
C TYR A 51 -5.65 17.59 13.87
N GLU A 52 -5.35 17.20 15.12
CA GLU A 52 -3.98 16.97 15.56
C GLU A 52 -3.40 15.78 14.81
N VAL A 53 -2.26 16.03 14.17
CA VAL A 53 -1.61 15.08 13.26
C VAL A 53 -0.58 14.21 13.98
N GLY A 54 -0.30 14.51 15.25
CA GLY A 54 0.73 13.81 16.03
C GLY A 54 2.12 14.01 15.46
N ASP A 55 3.02 13.10 15.77
CA ASP A 55 4.33 13.00 15.12
C ASP A 55 4.77 11.54 14.91
N ARG A 56 6.04 11.34 14.55
CA ARG A 56 6.62 10.02 14.27
C ARG A 56 6.70 9.12 15.51
N THR A 57 6.61 9.65 16.71
CA THR A 57 6.56 8.85 17.94
C THR A 57 5.23 8.13 18.12
N ASP A 58 4.15 8.61 17.49
CA ASP A 58 2.85 7.94 17.54
C ASP A 58 2.82 6.74 16.59
N ARG A 59 2.91 6.99 15.29
CA ARG A 59 2.86 5.92 14.28
C ARG A 59 3.64 6.30 13.06
N TRP A 60 4.89 5.85 13.00
CA TRP A 60 5.77 6.12 11.89
C TRP A 60 5.57 5.07 10.78
N MET A 61 5.07 5.52 9.64
CA MET A 61 4.81 4.72 8.47
C MET A 61 5.77 5.07 7.34
N ILE A 62 6.60 4.12 6.94
CA ILE A 62 7.48 4.27 5.77
C ILE A 62 6.89 3.46 4.62
N GLY A 63 6.59 4.12 3.51
CA GLY A 63 6.11 3.46 2.30
C GLY A 63 7.26 3.21 1.34
N VAL A 64 7.53 1.95 1.04
CA VAL A 64 8.63 1.53 0.16
C VAL A 64 8.11 1.00 -1.19
N SER A 65 8.95 1.14 -2.20
CA SER A 65 8.81 0.51 -3.51
C SER A 65 9.43 -0.89 -3.49
N CYS A 66 8.78 -1.85 -4.14
CA CYS A 66 9.29 -3.22 -4.36
C CYS A 66 9.89 -3.40 -5.75
N MET A 67 9.53 -2.53 -6.69
CA MET A 67 10.03 -2.48 -8.05
C MET A 67 10.25 -1.01 -8.43
N SER A 68 11.18 -0.74 -9.33
CA SER A 68 11.11 0.50 -10.12
C SER A 68 10.20 0.25 -11.30
N GLY A 69 9.21 1.12 -11.52
CA GLY A 69 8.11 0.83 -12.44
C GLY A 69 7.21 -0.31 -11.95
N CYS A 70 6.26 -0.73 -12.78
CA CYS A 70 5.40 -1.88 -12.50
C CYS A 70 4.83 -2.44 -13.81
N PRO A 71 5.00 -3.73 -14.11
CA PRO A 71 4.49 -4.35 -15.34
C PRO A 71 2.97 -4.52 -15.37
N VAL A 72 2.27 -4.30 -14.25
CA VAL A 72 0.82 -4.49 -14.17
C VAL A 72 0.05 -3.38 -14.92
N HIS A 73 0.60 -2.17 -15.01
CA HIS A 73 0.00 -1.03 -15.71
C HIS A 73 -1.46 -0.72 -15.31
N CYS A 74 -1.81 -0.78 -14.01
CA CYS A 74 -3.14 -0.40 -13.53
C CYS A 74 -3.57 0.99 -14.04
N LYS A 75 -4.80 1.13 -14.53
CA LYS A 75 -5.29 2.34 -15.22
C LYS A 75 -5.44 3.57 -14.34
N PHE A 76 -5.36 3.41 -13.03
CA PHE A 76 -5.41 4.49 -12.04
C PHE A 76 -4.04 4.80 -11.42
N CYS A 77 -3.01 4.00 -11.71
CA CYS A 77 -1.71 4.07 -11.04
C CYS A 77 -0.70 4.88 -11.85
N ALA A 78 -0.10 5.90 -11.22
CA ALA A 78 0.92 6.75 -11.85
C ALA A 78 2.15 5.96 -12.33
N THR A 79 2.48 4.83 -11.70
CA THR A 79 3.60 3.97 -12.09
C THR A 79 3.42 3.36 -13.49
N GLY A 80 2.18 3.23 -13.97
CA GLY A 80 1.88 2.70 -15.31
C GLY A 80 2.46 3.54 -16.46
N LYS A 81 2.89 4.79 -16.20
CA LYS A 81 3.55 5.65 -17.19
C LYS A 81 5.00 5.28 -17.49
N LEU A 82 5.64 4.55 -16.59
CA LEU A 82 7.04 4.18 -16.74
C LEU A 82 7.16 3.02 -17.73
N LYS A 83 7.94 3.23 -18.79
CA LYS A 83 8.14 2.24 -19.87
C LYS A 83 9.12 1.13 -19.49
N ARG A 84 9.97 1.38 -18.50
CA ARG A 84 10.96 0.43 -17.99
C ARG A 84 10.60 0.07 -16.56
N TRP A 85 10.81 -1.19 -16.22
CA TRP A 85 10.65 -1.68 -14.88
C TRP A 85 11.71 -2.72 -14.55
N ARG A 86 11.97 -2.91 -13.26
CA ARG A 86 12.74 -4.05 -12.72
C ARG A 86 12.39 -4.29 -11.27
N CYS A 87 12.58 -5.53 -10.83
CA CYS A 87 12.59 -5.86 -9.42
C CYS A 87 13.73 -5.13 -8.70
N LEU A 88 13.48 -4.69 -7.47
CA LEU A 88 14.52 -4.19 -6.57
C LEU A 88 15.10 -5.36 -5.76
N THR A 89 16.38 -5.27 -5.39
CA THR A 89 16.96 -6.24 -4.44
C THR A 89 16.47 -5.95 -3.01
N ALA A 90 16.61 -6.92 -2.12
CA ALA A 90 16.31 -6.74 -0.70
C ALA A 90 17.07 -5.54 -0.11
N GLU A 91 18.34 -5.35 -0.46
CA GLU A 91 19.17 -4.23 -0.01
C GLU A 91 18.64 -2.89 -0.53
N GLU A 92 18.14 -2.82 -1.76
CA GLU A 92 17.52 -1.61 -2.30
C GLU A 92 16.20 -1.28 -1.61
N ILE A 93 15.43 -2.29 -1.18
CA ILE A 93 14.21 -2.10 -0.39
C ILE A 93 14.58 -1.58 1.01
N VAL A 94 15.54 -2.23 1.69
CA VAL A 94 16.03 -1.82 3.02
C VAL A 94 16.65 -0.42 2.98
N ALA A 95 17.40 -0.08 1.91
CA ALA A 95 18.01 1.23 1.77
C ALA A 95 16.99 2.37 1.73
N GLN A 96 15.74 2.13 1.29
CA GLN A 96 14.67 3.12 1.34
C GLN A 96 14.25 3.43 2.78
N VAL A 97 14.18 2.41 3.63
CA VAL A 97 13.88 2.55 5.07
C VAL A 97 14.99 3.34 5.77
N GLU A 98 16.23 2.90 5.59
CA GLU A 98 17.42 3.56 6.15
C GLU A 98 17.54 5.01 5.69
N PHE A 99 17.21 5.29 4.43
CA PHE A 99 17.19 6.64 3.89
C PHE A 99 16.21 7.52 4.68
N VAL A 100 14.97 7.08 4.87
CA VAL A 100 13.96 7.88 5.60
C VAL A 100 14.34 8.07 7.06
N ILE A 101 14.85 7.04 7.74
CA ILE A 101 15.31 7.15 9.13
C ILE A 101 16.43 8.18 9.24
N LYS A 102 17.40 8.15 8.32
CA LYS A 102 18.51 9.12 8.28
C LYS A 102 18.04 10.56 8.05
N GLN A 103 16.91 10.79 7.36
CA GLN A 103 16.34 12.12 7.16
C GLN A 103 15.68 12.69 8.43
N ASN A 104 15.44 11.86 9.45
CA ASN A 104 14.73 12.22 10.67
C ASN A 104 15.54 11.80 11.92
N PRO A 105 16.79 12.31 12.09
CA PRO A 105 17.72 11.87 13.13
C PRO A 105 17.27 12.15 14.57
N GLU A 106 16.27 13.02 14.75
CA GLU A 106 15.66 13.34 16.04
C GLU A 106 14.68 12.27 16.53
N TYR A 107 14.29 11.33 15.66
CA TYR A 107 13.41 10.21 15.98
C TYR A 107 14.16 8.88 15.87
N ARG A 108 13.76 7.91 16.69
CA ARG A 108 14.18 6.52 16.57
C ARG A 108 13.00 5.71 16.08
N PHE A 109 13.19 4.95 15.00
CA PHE A 109 12.10 4.24 14.33
C PHE A 109 11.44 3.24 15.29
N GLU A 110 12.26 2.49 16.03
CA GLU A 110 11.84 1.49 17.01
C GLU A 110 11.22 2.05 18.30
N ASP A 111 11.35 3.36 18.56
CA ASP A 111 10.75 4.01 19.74
C ASP A 111 9.33 4.53 19.44
N ALA A 112 8.89 4.50 18.17
CA ALA A 112 7.51 4.84 17.81
C ALA A 112 6.54 3.83 18.43
N TRP A 113 5.38 4.29 18.90
CA TRP A 113 4.34 3.43 19.43
C TRP A 113 3.90 2.37 18.40
N GLU A 114 3.87 2.74 17.13
CA GLU A 114 3.92 1.78 16.03
C GLU A 114 4.86 2.23 14.91
N HIS A 115 5.82 1.38 14.58
CA HIS A 115 6.68 1.51 13.42
C HIS A 115 6.27 0.53 12.32
N LYS A 116 5.95 1.07 11.16
CA LYS A 116 5.27 0.33 10.09
C LYS A 116 5.92 0.54 8.73
N ILE A 117 6.18 -0.54 8.01
CA ILE A 117 6.63 -0.52 6.62
C ILE A 117 5.48 -0.93 5.70
N ASN A 118 5.15 -0.08 4.73
CA ASN A 118 4.11 -0.32 3.73
C ASN A 118 4.76 -0.60 2.37
N TYR A 119 4.58 -1.81 1.84
CA TYR A 119 5.04 -2.23 0.52
C TYR A 119 3.98 -1.87 -0.52
N THR A 120 3.77 -0.56 -0.71
CA THR A 120 2.61 0.00 -1.43
C THR A 120 2.95 1.12 -2.40
N ARG A 121 4.24 1.46 -2.57
CA ARG A 121 4.65 2.48 -3.54
C ARG A 121 4.71 1.89 -4.94
N MET A 122 5.90 1.72 -5.50
CA MET A 122 6.06 1.24 -6.87
C MET A 122 6.27 -0.28 -6.90
N GLY A 123 5.57 -0.95 -7.80
CA GLY A 123 5.68 -2.39 -8.03
C GLY A 123 4.58 -3.24 -7.41
N GLU A 124 4.44 -4.45 -7.92
CA GLU A 124 3.63 -5.51 -7.32
C GLU A 124 4.54 -6.41 -6.47
N PRO A 125 4.41 -6.40 -5.13
CA PRO A 125 5.27 -7.18 -4.25
C PRO A 125 5.32 -8.67 -4.61
N PHE A 126 4.22 -9.27 -5.07
CA PHE A 126 4.19 -10.70 -5.39
C PHE A 126 4.93 -11.07 -6.69
N LEU A 127 5.26 -10.09 -7.54
CA LEU A 127 6.19 -10.29 -8.66
C LEU A 127 7.66 -10.21 -8.23
N ASN A 128 7.93 -9.76 -7.00
CA ASN A 128 9.27 -9.65 -6.42
C ASN A 128 9.33 -10.27 -5.00
N ILE A 129 8.57 -11.33 -4.77
CA ILE A 129 8.22 -11.75 -3.41
C ILE A 129 9.42 -12.24 -2.58
N GLU A 130 10.40 -12.86 -3.25
CA GLU A 130 11.57 -13.40 -2.56
C GLU A 130 12.49 -12.29 -2.05
N GLU A 131 12.69 -11.21 -2.80
CA GLU A 131 13.43 -10.04 -2.33
C GLU A 131 12.65 -9.26 -1.27
N VAL A 132 11.32 -9.21 -1.36
CA VAL A 132 10.46 -8.62 -0.32
C VAL A 132 10.58 -9.40 1.00
N LYS A 133 10.51 -10.73 0.97
CA LYS A 133 10.67 -11.58 2.17
C LYS A 133 12.05 -11.40 2.82
N LYS A 134 13.13 -11.35 2.01
CA LYS A 134 14.48 -11.07 2.51
C LYS A 134 14.58 -9.68 3.14
N ALA A 135 13.99 -8.66 2.51
CA ALA A 135 13.98 -7.31 3.06
C ALA A 135 13.23 -7.24 4.39
N ILE A 136 12.08 -7.92 4.52
CA ILE A 136 11.33 -8.04 5.78
C ILE A 136 12.22 -8.63 6.87
N GLN A 137 12.92 -9.74 6.60
CA GLN A 137 13.83 -10.35 7.57
C GLN A 137 14.94 -9.38 8.00
N MET A 138 15.60 -8.70 7.06
CA MET A 138 16.65 -7.74 7.35
C MET A 138 16.15 -6.53 8.17
N ILE A 139 14.91 -6.09 7.92
CA ILE A 139 14.27 -5.01 8.66
C ILE A 139 13.95 -5.49 10.08
N ASP A 140 13.39 -6.70 10.26
CA ASP A 140 13.06 -7.24 11.58
C ASP A 140 14.30 -7.49 12.45
N GLU A 141 15.43 -7.87 11.84
CA GLU A 141 16.72 -8.01 12.54
C GLU A 141 17.23 -6.68 13.10
N LYS A 142 16.96 -5.56 12.41
CA LYS A 142 17.38 -4.21 12.82
C LYS A 142 16.36 -3.49 13.70
N TYR A 143 15.09 -3.67 13.38
CA TYR A 143 13.95 -2.98 13.98
C TYR A 143 12.89 -4.02 14.38
N PRO A 144 13.12 -4.80 15.46
CA PRO A 144 12.19 -5.82 15.90
C PRO A 144 10.78 -5.27 16.15
N GLY A 145 9.77 -6.10 15.89
CA GLY A 145 8.37 -5.71 16.08
C GLY A 145 7.79 -4.82 14.98
N THR A 146 8.53 -4.57 13.89
CA THR A 146 8.03 -3.81 12.75
C THR A 146 6.72 -4.39 12.21
N HIS A 147 5.73 -3.53 11.98
CA HIS A 147 4.51 -3.92 11.29
C HIS A 147 4.74 -3.85 9.77
N HIS A 148 4.64 -4.98 9.08
CA HIS A 148 4.74 -5.03 7.63
C HIS A 148 3.37 -5.05 6.97
N TYR A 149 3.12 -4.17 6.01
CA TYR A 149 1.84 -4.09 5.30
C TYR A 149 2.06 -4.23 3.80
N ILE A 150 1.59 -5.36 3.26
CA ILE A 150 1.93 -5.80 1.91
C ILE A 150 0.68 -5.76 1.07
N SER A 151 0.71 -5.01 -0.04
CA SER A 151 -0.42 -4.87 -0.94
C SER A 151 -0.18 -5.64 -2.23
N THR A 152 -1.12 -6.49 -2.63
CA THR A 152 -1.08 -7.21 -3.89
C THR A 152 -2.35 -7.03 -4.70
N VAL A 153 -2.25 -7.09 -6.04
CA VAL A 153 -3.41 -7.22 -6.93
C VAL A 153 -4.06 -8.61 -6.87
N GLY A 154 -3.38 -9.59 -6.27
CA GLY A 154 -3.86 -10.96 -6.11
C GLY A 154 -3.63 -11.78 -7.38
N LEU A 155 -2.42 -12.33 -7.50
CA LEU A 155 -2.01 -13.15 -8.65
C LEU A 155 -2.25 -14.63 -8.36
N GLN A 156 -2.73 -15.37 -9.35
CA GLN A 156 -2.88 -16.82 -9.28
C GLN A 156 -1.54 -17.48 -8.97
N GLY A 157 -1.56 -18.51 -8.11
CA GLY A 157 -0.37 -19.21 -7.65
C GLY A 157 0.41 -18.51 -6.53
N SER A 158 -0.06 -17.35 -6.05
CA SER A 158 0.56 -16.67 -4.91
C SER A 158 0.47 -17.51 -3.64
N ASP A 159 1.59 -17.62 -2.92
CA ASP A 159 1.64 -18.23 -1.59
C ASP A 159 1.45 -17.14 -0.52
N PHE A 160 0.39 -17.29 0.30
CA PHE A 160 0.08 -16.41 1.43
C PHE A 160 0.37 -17.05 2.80
N SER A 161 0.86 -18.30 2.85
CA SER A 161 1.07 -19.04 4.10
C SER A 161 2.11 -18.40 5.02
N TRP A 162 3.07 -17.68 4.44
CA TRP A 162 4.11 -16.95 5.14
C TRP A 162 3.63 -15.62 5.74
N ILE A 163 2.44 -15.13 5.36
CA ILE A 163 1.85 -13.94 5.98
C ILE A 163 1.37 -14.34 7.38
N LYS A 164 2.14 -13.94 8.40
CA LYS A 164 1.92 -14.30 9.80
C LYS A 164 2.23 -13.16 10.76
N ASP A 165 1.86 -13.34 12.02
CA ASP A 165 2.21 -12.44 13.12
C ASP A 165 1.84 -10.96 12.83
N ASN A 166 2.83 -10.07 12.74
CA ASN A 166 2.66 -8.63 12.51
C ASN A 166 2.70 -8.22 11.03
N ILE A 167 2.47 -9.17 10.10
CA ILE A 167 2.39 -8.90 8.67
C ILE A 167 0.91 -8.82 8.26
N THR A 168 0.47 -7.65 7.78
CA THR A 168 -0.86 -7.46 7.19
C THR A 168 -0.81 -7.66 5.68
N LEU A 169 -1.73 -8.46 5.16
CA LEU A 169 -2.01 -8.54 3.72
C LEU A 169 -3.12 -7.54 3.35
N GLN A 170 -2.91 -6.81 2.26
CA GLN A 170 -3.94 -6.08 1.53
C GLN A 170 -4.11 -6.66 0.14
N VAL A 171 -5.36 -6.89 -0.27
CA VAL A 171 -5.72 -7.20 -1.65
C VAL A 171 -6.35 -5.98 -2.32
N SER A 172 -5.81 -5.60 -3.47
CA SER A 172 -6.24 -4.48 -4.29
C SER A 172 -7.34 -4.93 -5.25
N LEU A 173 -8.60 -4.79 -4.82
CA LEU A 173 -9.77 -5.30 -5.52
C LEU A 173 -10.36 -4.27 -6.50
N HIS A 174 -10.61 -3.06 -6.02
CA HIS A 174 -11.12 -1.89 -6.75
C HIS A 174 -12.50 -1.99 -7.43
N SER A 175 -12.94 -3.17 -7.85
CA SER A 175 -14.30 -3.41 -8.38
C SER A 175 -14.80 -4.79 -7.96
N LEU A 176 -16.09 -4.89 -7.64
CA LEU A 176 -16.80 -6.16 -7.37
C LEU A 176 -17.40 -6.77 -8.63
N ASP A 177 -17.12 -6.19 -9.80
CA ASP A 177 -17.35 -6.78 -11.10
C ASP A 177 -16.02 -7.28 -11.70
N GLU A 178 -16.01 -8.53 -12.16
CA GLU A 178 -14.80 -9.17 -12.67
C GLU A 178 -14.28 -8.50 -13.95
N GLU A 179 -15.15 -8.14 -14.88
CA GLU A 179 -14.75 -7.53 -16.15
C GLU A 179 -14.15 -6.15 -15.92
N ARG A 180 -14.80 -5.33 -15.10
CA ARG A 180 -14.30 -4.01 -14.67
C ARG A 180 -12.99 -4.15 -13.91
N ARG A 181 -12.84 -5.14 -13.02
CA ARG A 181 -11.58 -5.39 -12.32
C ARG A 181 -10.44 -5.72 -13.29
N HIS A 182 -10.65 -6.61 -14.26
CA HIS A 182 -9.65 -6.92 -15.29
C HIS A 182 -9.33 -5.71 -16.17
N ASN A 183 -10.31 -4.83 -16.40
CA ASN A 183 -10.08 -3.57 -17.12
C ASN A 183 -9.19 -2.60 -16.33
N LEU A 184 -9.41 -2.47 -15.02
CA LEU A 184 -8.67 -1.58 -14.13
C LEU A 184 -7.25 -2.08 -13.84
N ILE A 185 -7.08 -3.40 -13.74
CA ILE A 185 -5.83 -4.10 -13.43
C ILE A 185 -5.51 -5.06 -14.60
N PRO A 186 -4.88 -4.58 -15.69
CA PRO A 186 -4.78 -5.33 -16.94
C PRO A 186 -3.63 -6.35 -16.93
N ILE A 187 -3.71 -7.35 -16.05
CA ILE A 187 -2.80 -8.50 -16.01
C ILE A 187 -3.59 -9.81 -16.13
N SER A 188 -3.03 -10.80 -16.82
CA SER A 188 -3.77 -11.99 -17.27
C SER A 188 -4.03 -13.04 -16.18
N ASN A 189 -3.24 -13.05 -15.10
CA ASN A 189 -3.28 -14.10 -14.07
C ASN A 189 -3.85 -13.58 -12.75
N LEU A 190 -4.89 -12.76 -12.79
CA LEU A 190 -5.57 -12.33 -11.57
C LEU A 190 -6.38 -13.48 -10.95
N MET A 191 -6.36 -13.55 -9.62
CA MET A 191 -7.33 -14.31 -8.86
C MET A 191 -8.72 -13.68 -9.05
N SER A 192 -9.75 -14.51 -9.15
CA SER A 192 -11.14 -14.08 -9.09
C SER A 192 -11.51 -13.50 -7.71
N ILE A 193 -12.60 -12.77 -7.65
CA ILE A 193 -13.17 -12.20 -6.41
C ILE A 193 -13.43 -13.30 -5.39
N GLU A 194 -13.93 -14.45 -5.84
CA GLU A 194 -14.16 -15.62 -4.98
C GLU A 194 -12.84 -16.15 -4.41
N GLU A 195 -11.82 -16.36 -5.25
CA GLU A 195 -10.50 -16.81 -4.80
C GLU A 195 -9.87 -15.83 -3.80
N LEU A 196 -10.02 -14.52 -4.02
CA LEU A 196 -9.58 -13.50 -3.06
C LEU A 196 -10.31 -13.61 -1.71
N GLY A 197 -11.63 -13.84 -1.73
CA GLY A 197 -12.46 -14.04 -0.53
C GLY A 197 -12.11 -15.32 0.25
N GLN A 198 -11.45 -16.28 -0.41
CA GLN A 198 -11.00 -17.53 0.22
C GLN A 198 -9.61 -17.41 0.88
N ILE A 199 -8.86 -16.32 0.67
CA ILE A 199 -7.53 -16.13 1.28
C ILE A 199 -7.62 -16.20 2.80
N ARG A 200 -6.74 -17.01 3.41
CA ARG A 200 -6.53 -17.08 4.86
C ARG A 200 -5.04 -16.95 5.14
N THR A 201 -4.70 -16.08 6.08
CA THR A 201 -3.33 -15.85 6.54
C THR A 201 -3.19 -16.33 7.98
N ASN A 202 -1.95 -16.49 8.43
CA ASN A 202 -1.62 -16.77 9.84
C ASN A 202 -1.34 -15.47 10.61
N SER A 203 -1.77 -14.32 10.07
CA SER A 203 -1.57 -13.02 10.68
C SER A 203 -2.50 -12.82 11.87
N ASN A 204 -2.04 -12.04 12.86
CA ASN A 204 -2.89 -11.57 13.94
C ASN A 204 -3.87 -10.46 13.47
N LEU A 205 -3.75 -10.04 12.21
CA LEU A 205 -4.48 -8.92 11.60
C LEU A 205 -5.38 -9.42 10.46
N LYS A 206 -6.53 -8.77 10.28
CA LYS A 206 -7.44 -9.08 9.17
C LYS A 206 -6.81 -8.71 7.83
N THR A 207 -7.10 -9.50 6.80
CA THR A 207 -6.73 -9.14 5.43
C THR A 207 -7.54 -7.91 5.00
N THR A 208 -6.87 -6.87 4.52
CA THR A 208 -7.54 -5.66 4.06
C THR A 208 -7.95 -5.81 2.60
N VAL A 209 -9.21 -5.56 2.28
CA VAL A 209 -9.67 -5.42 0.90
C VAL A 209 -9.69 -3.94 0.58
N ASN A 210 -8.83 -3.49 -0.32
CA ASN A 210 -8.77 -2.11 -0.75
C ASN A 210 -9.62 -1.91 -2.00
N MET A 211 -10.54 -0.95 -1.93
CA MET A 211 -11.41 -0.59 -3.04
C MET A 211 -11.28 0.90 -3.32
N THR A 212 -10.80 1.21 -4.52
CA THR A 212 -10.71 2.58 -5.02
C THR A 212 -11.79 2.71 -6.08
N LEU A 213 -13.02 2.89 -5.60
CA LEU A 213 -14.24 2.87 -6.41
C LEU A 213 -14.20 4.03 -7.42
N VAL A 214 -14.12 3.69 -8.71
CA VAL A 214 -14.10 4.68 -9.81
C VAL A 214 -15.54 5.10 -10.10
N ASP A 215 -16.44 4.13 -10.14
CA ASP A 215 -17.86 4.27 -10.39
C ASP A 215 -18.68 3.62 -9.26
N TYR A 216 -19.95 4.01 -9.13
CA TYR A 216 -20.89 3.33 -8.22
C TYR A 216 -21.09 1.86 -8.60
N GLU A 217 -21.00 1.54 -9.89
CA GLU A 217 -21.08 0.15 -10.40
C GLU A 217 -19.93 -0.74 -9.91
N ASP A 218 -18.82 -0.16 -9.43
CA ASP A 218 -17.72 -0.95 -8.87
C ASP A 218 -18.07 -1.58 -7.51
N PHE A 219 -19.21 -1.22 -6.92
CA PHE A 219 -19.63 -1.68 -5.60
C PHE A 219 -20.94 -2.48 -5.63
N ASP A 220 -20.90 -3.70 -5.09
CA ASP A 220 -22.08 -4.53 -4.85
C ASP A 220 -22.02 -5.19 -3.47
N ILE A 221 -22.93 -4.78 -2.57
CA ILE A 221 -22.97 -5.30 -1.20
C ILE A 221 -23.24 -6.81 -1.11
N ASN A 222 -23.99 -7.37 -2.06
CA ASN A 222 -24.31 -8.80 -2.08
C ASN A 222 -23.07 -9.61 -2.44
N ILE A 223 -22.29 -9.17 -3.44
CA ILE A 223 -21.02 -9.81 -3.81
C ILE A 223 -20.02 -9.68 -2.66
N LEU A 224 -19.92 -8.49 -2.07
CA LEU A 224 -19.01 -8.23 -0.95
C LEU A 224 -19.27 -9.16 0.23
N THR A 225 -20.53 -9.22 0.68
CA THR A 225 -20.94 -10.05 1.84
C THR A 225 -20.90 -11.54 1.55
N LYS A 226 -21.10 -11.95 0.28
CA LYS A 226 -20.97 -13.34 -0.15
C LYS A 226 -19.54 -13.85 -0.02
N TYR A 227 -18.54 -13.08 -0.45
CA TYR A 227 -17.16 -13.57 -0.56
C TYR A 227 -16.24 -13.13 0.58
N PHE A 228 -16.46 -11.96 1.19
CA PHE A 228 -15.55 -11.39 2.19
C PHE A 228 -16.15 -11.44 3.59
N ASN A 229 -15.89 -12.54 4.30
CA ASN A 229 -16.38 -12.72 5.66
C ASN A 229 -15.73 -11.71 6.64
N PRO A 230 -16.53 -10.93 7.41
CA PRO A 230 -16.03 -9.87 8.28
C PRO A 230 -15.15 -10.38 9.43
N ARG A 231 -15.14 -11.68 9.72
CA ARG A 231 -14.19 -12.29 10.67
C ARG A 231 -12.74 -12.20 10.16
N TYR A 232 -12.53 -12.36 8.86
CA TYR A 232 -11.20 -12.46 8.25
C TYR A 232 -10.79 -11.21 7.48
N PHE A 233 -11.76 -10.42 7.03
CA PHE A 233 -11.52 -9.26 6.17
C PHE A 233 -11.92 -7.93 6.81
N PHE A 234 -11.16 -6.90 6.47
CA PHE A 234 -11.47 -5.50 6.74
C PHE A 234 -11.61 -4.78 5.39
N ILE A 235 -12.73 -4.09 5.16
CA ILE A 235 -12.96 -3.38 3.90
C ILE A 235 -12.51 -1.94 4.04
N LYS A 236 -11.63 -1.50 3.14
CA LYS A 236 -11.12 -0.14 3.07
C LYS A 236 -11.54 0.50 1.76
N LEU A 237 -12.38 1.53 1.85
CA LEU A 237 -12.68 2.41 0.72
C LEU A 237 -11.62 3.51 0.67
N SER A 238 -10.94 3.61 -0.47
CA SER A 238 -9.89 4.60 -0.70
C SER A 238 -10.28 5.52 -1.84
N PRO A 239 -9.96 6.81 -1.75
CA PRO A 239 -10.21 7.75 -2.84
C PRO A 239 -9.15 7.62 -3.96
N ILE A 240 -9.50 7.98 -5.19
CA ILE A 240 -8.53 8.02 -6.31
C ILE A 240 -7.61 9.21 -6.12
N ASN A 241 -6.30 8.99 -6.19
CA ASN A 241 -5.33 10.06 -6.32
C ASN A 241 -5.14 10.38 -7.80
N GLU A 242 -5.76 11.46 -8.26
CA GLU A 242 -5.65 11.94 -9.63
C GLU A 242 -4.19 12.11 -10.06
N ASN A 243 -3.90 11.62 -11.26
CA ASN A 243 -2.61 11.70 -11.92
C ASN A 243 -2.80 11.57 -13.44
N GLU A 244 -1.75 11.85 -14.20
CA GLU A 244 -1.76 11.79 -15.68
C GLU A 244 -2.34 10.48 -16.25
N ILE A 245 -2.13 9.34 -15.58
CA ILE A 245 -2.63 8.03 -16.03
C ILE A 245 -4.12 7.88 -15.72
N SER A 246 -4.58 8.24 -14.51
CA SER A 246 -6.00 8.17 -14.17
C SER A 246 -6.83 9.17 -15.00
N GLU A 247 -6.30 10.36 -15.28
CA GLU A 247 -6.92 11.36 -16.16
C GLU A 247 -7.02 10.86 -17.60
N LYS A 248 -5.93 10.31 -18.14
CA LYS A 248 -5.90 9.73 -19.50
C LYS A 248 -6.91 8.59 -19.66
N ASN A 249 -7.18 7.83 -18.60
CA ASN A 249 -8.15 6.74 -18.61
C ASN A 249 -9.56 7.20 -18.16
N HIS A 250 -9.81 8.50 -18.04
CA HIS A 250 -11.12 9.08 -17.68
C HIS A 250 -11.69 8.56 -16.36
N MET A 251 -10.83 8.32 -15.37
CA MET A 251 -11.23 7.77 -14.07
C MET A 251 -11.79 8.83 -13.11
N GLY A 252 -11.58 10.12 -13.40
CA GLY A 252 -11.99 11.24 -12.55
C GLY A 252 -11.41 11.16 -11.12
N SER A 253 -12.12 11.77 -10.17
CA SER A 253 -11.82 11.72 -8.74
C SER A 253 -12.27 10.41 -8.06
N GLY A 254 -12.94 9.53 -8.81
CA GLY A 254 -13.75 8.43 -8.27
C GLY A 254 -14.97 8.94 -7.50
N ILE A 255 -15.68 8.01 -6.83
CA ILE A 255 -16.90 8.32 -6.06
C ILE A 255 -16.64 8.64 -4.58
N ILE A 256 -15.43 8.37 -4.08
CA ILE A 256 -15.07 8.62 -2.68
C ILE A 256 -14.47 10.01 -2.56
N GLU A 257 -15.23 10.94 -1.99
CA GLU A 257 -14.76 12.30 -1.72
C GLU A 257 -13.65 12.32 -0.65
N LYS A 258 -12.60 13.12 -0.91
CA LYS A 258 -11.55 13.39 0.09
C LYS A 258 -11.90 14.65 0.87
N ARG A 259 -11.76 14.58 2.19
CA ARG A 259 -11.55 15.77 3.01
C ARG A 259 -10.12 15.75 3.52
N ASN A 260 -9.28 16.63 2.98
CA ASN A 260 -7.92 16.80 3.48
C ASN A 260 -7.98 17.40 4.89
N LEU A 261 -7.14 16.89 5.78
CA LEU A 261 -6.76 17.60 7.00
C LEU A 261 -6.04 18.87 6.54
N MET A 262 -6.58 20.05 6.84
CA MET A 262 -5.94 21.34 6.56
C MET A 262 -4.60 21.44 7.28
#